data_AF-A0A955LVS3-F1
#
_entry.id   AF-A0A955LVS3-F1
#
_cell.length_a   1.000
_cell.length_b   1.000
_cell.length_c   1.000
_cell.angle_alpha   90.00
_cell.angle_beta   90.00
_cell.angle_gamma   90.00
#
_symmetry.space_group_name_H-M   'P 1'
#
loop_
_entity.id
_entity.type
_entity.pdbx_description
1 polymer ?
#
loop_
_entity_poly.entity_id
_entity_poly.type
_entity_poly.pdbx_seq_one_letter_code
_entity_poly.pdbx_strand_id
1 'polypeptide(L)'
;MQKLLTIYHHIKNDSLYRNSVFLLINTVILAFFGFFFWAICTRVFSTEDIGIATTLISSVDLVAVFALLGLNVSVIRYLPKSENKNSSINSVLITVGITAIIGSIIYVIGINRFAPELSFIKSNKIFVFAFGLFVVFTCWSQILKNIFRAYLSTQYVVLKNSIFNILKIGFIFVFTSLGAFGILTSWMTALTIAVLISIIILIHTFGYRP
;
A
#
# COMPACT_ATOMS: atom_id res chain seq x y z
N MET A 1 3.84 -6.06 41.92
CA MET A 1 3.64 -4.82 41.14
C MET A 1 4.94 -4.18 40.64
N GLN A 2 5.98 -3.97 41.47
CA GLN A 2 7.23 -3.31 41.05
C GLN A 2 7.99 -4.04 39.92
N LYS A 3 8.01 -5.38 39.87
CA LYS A 3 8.60 -6.15 38.74
C LYS A 3 7.91 -5.92 37.39
N LEU A 4 6.60 -5.65 37.39
CA LEU A 4 5.84 -5.35 36.17
C LEU A 4 6.18 -3.94 35.65
N LEU A 5 6.41 -2.98 36.56
CA LEU A 5 6.79 -1.62 36.21
C LEU A 5 8.22 -1.52 35.67
N THR A 6 9.17 -2.31 36.19
CA THR A 6 10.54 -2.39 35.64
C THR A 6 10.59 -3.07 34.27
N ILE A 7 9.81 -4.13 34.06
CA ILE A 7 9.65 -4.75 32.73
C ILE A 7 9.05 -3.73 31.75
N TYR A 8 8.02 -2.98 32.15
CA TYR A 8 7.41 -1.91 31.34
C TYR A 8 8.42 -0.80 30.97
N HIS A 9 9.29 -0.39 31.90
CA HIS A 9 10.31 0.62 31.63
C HIS A 9 11.43 0.11 30.71
N HIS A 10 11.83 -1.15 30.85
CA HIS A 10 12.83 -1.78 29.96
C HIS A 10 12.26 -1.96 28.53
N ILE A 11 11.00 -2.36 28.44
CA ILE A 11 10.20 -2.44 27.21
C ILE A 11 10.07 -1.07 26.51
N LYS A 12 9.86 0.01 27.28
CA LYS A 12 9.66 1.35 26.72
C LYS A 12 10.95 1.95 26.13
N ASN A 13 12.11 1.55 26.65
CA ASN A 13 13.42 2.02 26.19
C ASN A 13 14.01 1.19 25.04
N ASP A 14 13.57 -0.05 24.84
CA ASP A 14 14.01 -0.84 23.70
C ASP A 14 13.23 -0.48 22.43
N SER A 15 13.95 0.14 21.49
CA SER A 15 13.43 0.50 20.17
C SER A 15 12.77 -0.69 19.44
N LEU A 16 13.20 -1.93 19.69
CA LEU A 16 12.64 -3.13 19.07
C LEU A 16 11.25 -3.48 19.62
N TYR A 17 11.04 -3.35 20.92
CA TYR A 17 9.74 -3.63 21.53
C TYR A 17 8.72 -2.57 21.11
N ARG A 18 9.12 -1.29 21.13
CA ARG A 18 8.28 -0.19 20.65
C ARG A 18 7.84 -0.40 19.20
N ASN A 19 8.77 -0.80 18.32
CA ASN A 19 8.44 -1.09 16.93
C ASN A 19 7.50 -2.30 16.77
N SER A 20 7.70 -3.35 17.58
CA SER A 20 6.82 -4.53 17.57
C SER A 20 5.40 -4.18 17.99
N VAL A 21 5.24 -3.35 19.04
CA VAL A 21 3.93 -2.84 19.47
C VAL A 21 3.26 -2.02 18.38
N PHE A 22 3.98 -1.12 17.70
CA PHE A 22 3.43 -0.37 16.58
C PHE A 22 3.02 -1.25 15.40
N LEU A 23 3.76 -2.34 15.12
CA LEU A 23 3.35 -3.31 14.10
C LEU A 23 2.06 -4.04 14.49
N LEU A 24 1.90 -4.42 15.76
CA LEU A 24 0.65 -5.02 16.25
C LEU A 24 -0.51 -4.04 16.14
N ILE A 25 -0.33 -2.79 16.60
CA ILE A 25 -1.34 -1.72 16.47
C ILE A 25 -1.71 -1.53 15.00
N ASN A 26 -0.72 -1.49 14.10
CA ASN A 26 -0.95 -1.36 12.67
C ASN A 26 -1.82 -2.51 12.13
N THR A 27 -1.56 -3.76 12.55
CA THR A 27 -2.36 -4.91 12.14
C THR A 27 -3.81 -4.81 12.64
N VAL A 28 -4.01 -4.39 13.90
CA VAL A 28 -5.35 -4.17 14.46
C VAL A 28 -6.09 -3.08 13.69
N ILE A 29 -5.42 -1.96 13.38
CA ILE A 29 -5.99 -0.87 12.56
C ILE A 29 -6.39 -1.39 11.17
N LEU A 30 -5.49 -2.09 10.47
CA LEU A 30 -5.79 -2.64 9.15
C LEU A 30 -6.99 -3.59 9.18
N ALA A 31 -7.07 -4.48 10.17
CA ALA A 31 -8.18 -5.40 10.32
C ALA A 31 -9.50 -4.68 10.63
N PHE A 32 -9.48 -3.75 11.59
CA PHE A 32 -10.65 -2.96 11.98
C PHE A 32 -11.17 -2.16 10.79
N PHE A 33 -10.36 -1.30 10.19
CA PHE A 33 -10.80 -0.46 9.08
C PHE A 33 -11.14 -1.27 7.82
N GLY A 34 -10.43 -2.37 7.57
CA GLY A 34 -10.75 -3.28 6.47
C GLY A 34 -12.14 -3.89 6.61
N PHE A 35 -12.48 -4.34 7.83
CA PHE A 35 -13.81 -4.85 8.15
C PHE A 35 -14.89 -3.80 7.91
N PHE A 36 -14.74 -2.59 8.48
CA PHE A 36 -15.70 -1.51 8.31
C PHE A 36 -15.84 -1.07 6.86
N PHE A 37 -14.73 -0.98 6.12
CA PHE A 37 -14.75 -0.66 4.70
C PHE A 37 -15.62 -1.65 3.92
N TRP A 38 -15.39 -2.96 4.07
CA TRP A 38 -16.19 -3.96 3.36
C TRP A 38 -17.63 -4.03 3.85
N ALA A 39 -17.88 -3.84 5.15
CA ALA A 39 -19.23 -3.78 5.72
C ALA A 39 -20.05 -2.58 5.19
N ILE A 40 -19.39 -1.46 4.87
CA ILE A 40 -20.02 -0.32 4.19
C ILE A 40 -20.25 -0.66 2.72
N CYS A 41 -19.24 -1.23 2.04
CA CYS A 41 -19.37 -1.58 0.63
C CYS A 41 -20.56 -2.50 0.35
N THR A 42 -20.79 -3.52 1.18
CA THR A 42 -21.91 -4.46 1.03
C THR A 42 -23.30 -3.83 1.20
N ARG A 43 -23.39 -2.63 1.80
CA ARG A 43 -24.65 -1.89 1.93
C ARG A 43 -24.87 -0.86 0.84
N VAL A 44 -23.79 -0.39 0.21
CA VAL A 44 -23.80 0.73 -0.73
C VAL A 44 -23.71 0.25 -2.18
N PHE A 45 -22.98 -0.83 -2.43
CA PHE A 45 -22.72 -1.35 -3.77
C PHE A 45 -23.36 -2.72 -3.97
N SER A 46 -23.58 -3.08 -5.23
CA SER A 46 -24.10 -4.40 -5.59
C SER A 46 -23.06 -5.51 -5.37
N THR A 47 -23.51 -6.76 -5.30
CA THR A 47 -22.61 -7.92 -5.19
C THR A 47 -21.70 -8.05 -6.42
N GLU A 48 -22.20 -7.68 -7.60
CA GLU A 48 -21.42 -7.65 -8.84
C GLU A 48 -20.30 -6.62 -8.77
N ASP A 49 -20.59 -5.40 -8.32
CA ASP A 49 -19.60 -4.34 -8.16
C ASP A 49 -18.47 -4.73 -7.19
N ILE A 50 -18.84 -5.38 -6.09
CA ILE A 50 -17.90 -5.88 -5.09
C ILE A 50 -17.05 -7.00 -5.67
N GLY A 51 -17.64 -7.91 -6.45
CA GLY A 51 -16.94 -8.97 -7.17
C GLY A 51 -15.88 -8.41 -8.12
N ILE A 52 -16.26 -7.43 -8.96
CA ILE A 52 -15.34 -6.76 -9.88
C ILE A 52 -14.20 -6.07 -9.12
N ALA A 53 -14.53 -5.30 -8.07
CA ALA A 53 -13.53 -4.58 -7.29
C ALA A 53 -12.54 -5.52 -6.58
N THR A 54 -13.02 -6.60 -5.96
CA THR A 54 -12.17 -7.58 -5.27
C THR A 54 -11.29 -8.37 -6.23
N THR A 55 -11.81 -8.76 -7.40
CA THR A 55 -11.03 -9.39 -8.47
C THR A 55 -9.95 -8.45 -8.97
N LEU A 56 -10.25 -7.16 -9.16
CA LEU A 56 -9.26 -6.18 -9.59
C LEU A 56 -8.17 -5.97 -8.54
N ILE A 57 -8.53 -5.78 -7.28
CA ILE A 57 -7.56 -5.60 -6.18
C ILE A 57 -6.63 -6.81 -6.10
N SER A 58 -7.19 -8.02 -6.16
CA SER A 58 -6.42 -9.27 -6.13
C SER A 58 -5.47 -9.38 -7.32
N SER A 59 -5.89 -8.90 -8.49
CA SER A 59 -5.07 -8.87 -9.71
C SER A 59 -3.93 -7.87 -9.61
N VAL A 60 -4.18 -6.69 -9.06
CA VAL A 60 -3.15 -5.68 -8.77
C VAL A 60 -2.13 -6.22 -7.77
N ASP A 61 -2.59 -6.85 -6.70
CA ASP A 61 -1.72 -7.45 -5.69
C ASP A 61 -0.88 -8.59 -6.28
N LEU A 62 -1.46 -9.43 -7.14
CA LEU A 62 -0.74 -10.49 -7.84
C LEU A 62 0.41 -9.90 -8.68
N VAL A 63 0.12 -8.89 -9.51
CA VAL A 63 1.15 -8.22 -10.32
C VAL A 63 2.20 -7.58 -9.41
N ALA A 64 1.79 -6.95 -8.30
CA ALA A 64 2.69 -6.31 -7.37
C ALA A 64 3.69 -7.29 -6.73
N VAL A 65 3.24 -8.50 -6.35
CA VAL A 65 4.12 -9.53 -5.78
C VAL A 65 5.27 -9.85 -6.72
N PHE A 66 5.00 -10.03 -8.02
CA PHE A 66 6.04 -10.27 -9.01
C PHE A 66 6.87 -9.02 -9.32
N ALA A 67 6.23 -7.85 -9.42
CA ALA A 67 6.91 -6.59 -9.71
C ALA A 67 7.92 -6.17 -8.64
N LEU A 68 7.70 -6.55 -7.38
CA LEU A 68 8.61 -6.21 -6.29
C LEU A 68 9.97 -6.92 -6.37
N LEU A 69 10.10 -8.04 -7.11
CA LEU A 69 11.35 -8.79 -7.30
C LEU A 69 12.11 -9.12 -5.99
N GLY A 70 11.41 -9.26 -4.86
CA GLY A 70 12.04 -9.47 -3.55
C GLY A 70 12.73 -8.23 -2.94
N LEU A 71 12.71 -7.08 -3.63
CA LEU A 71 13.29 -5.82 -3.15
C LEU A 71 12.62 -5.32 -1.87
N ASN A 72 11.37 -5.71 -1.64
CA ASN A 72 10.66 -5.49 -0.38
C ASN A 72 11.40 -6.04 0.85
N VAL A 73 12.09 -7.18 0.73
CA VAL A 73 12.92 -7.78 1.78
C VAL A 73 14.32 -7.19 1.78
N SER A 74 14.92 -7.01 0.60
CA SER A 74 16.28 -6.46 0.44
C SER A 74 16.40 -5.06 1.05
N VAL A 75 15.40 -4.19 0.88
CA VAL A 75 15.37 -2.85 1.48
C VAL A 75 15.48 -2.92 3.00
N ILE A 76 14.76 -3.81 3.66
CA ILE A 76 14.78 -3.92 5.14
C ILE A 76 16.19 -4.28 5.64
N ARG A 77 16.91 -5.14 4.92
CA ARG A 77 18.23 -5.65 5.32
C ARG A 77 19.39 -4.74 4.92
N TYR A 78 19.37 -4.20 3.71
CA TYR A 78 20.52 -3.52 3.10
C TYR A 78 20.44 -1.99 3.19
N LEU A 79 19.23 -1.40 3.25
CA LEU A 79 19.09 0.05 3.37
C LEU A 79 19.79 0.63 4.62
N PRO A 80 19.71 0.00 5.82
CA PRO A 80 20.39 0.53 7.00
C PRO A 80 21.92 0.55 6.87
N LYS A 81 22.49 -0.32 6.03
CA LYS A 81 23.93 -0.48 5.81
C LYS A 81 24.46 0.31 4.60
N SER A 82 23.59 0.93 3.82
CA SER A 82 23.98 1.67 2.62
C SER A 82 24.68 2.98 2.98
N GLU A 83 25.81 3.24 2.35
CA GLU A 83 26.54 4.52 2.44
C GLU A 83 25.70 5.67 1.84
N ASN A 84 25.01 5.40 0.73
CA ASN A 84 24.17 6.36 0.00
C ASN A 84 22.69 5.96 0.00
N LYS A 85 22.03 6.18 1.14
CA LYS A 85 20.61 5.83 1.37
C LYS A 85 19.66 6.40 0.32
N ASN A 86 19.84 7.67 -0.08
CA ASN A 86 18.96 8.32 -1.06
C ASN A 86 19.05 7.65 -2.44
N SER A 87 20.27 7.37 -2.91
CA SER A 87 20.48 6.66 -4.17
C SER A 87 19.87 5.25 -4.12
N SER A 88 20.08 4.51 -3.03
CA SER A 88 19.46 3.18 -2.86
C SER A 88 17.93 3.22 -2.89
N ILE A 89 17.31 4.21 -2.24
CA ILE A 89 15.84 4.38 -2.26
C ILE A 89 15.36 4.69 -3.68
N ASN A 90 16.01 5.62 -4.38
CA ASN A 90 15.69 5.98 -5.76
C ASN A 90 15.79 4.79 -6.69
N SER A 91 16.90 4.07 -6.66
CA SER A 91 17.11 2.88 -7.49
C SER A 91 16.02 1.85 -7.26
N VAL A 92 15.64 1.60 -6.00
CA VAL A 92 14.56 0.64 -5.70
C VAL A 92 13.21 1.14 -6.22
N LEU A 93 12.85 2.40 -5.97
CA LEU A 93 11.56 2.96 -6.42
C LEU A 93 11.43 2.97 -7.94
N ILE A 94 12.50 3.34 -8.65
CA ILE A 94 12.56 3.34 -10.12
C ILE A 94 12.48 1.91 -10.65
N THR A 95 13.30 0.99 -10.12
CA THR A 95 13.33 -0.41 -10.57
C THR A 95 11.97 -1.06 -10.39
N VAL A 96 11.37 -0.91 -9.21
CA VAL A 96 10.04 -1.43 -8.89
C VAL A 96 8.95 -0.76 -9.73
N GLY A 97 9.08 0.53 -10.04
CA GLY A 97 8.17 1.25 -10.92
C GLY A 97 8.19 0.69 -12.35
N ILE A 98 9.38 0.46 -12.91
CA ILE A 98 9.55 -0.11 -14.25
C ILE A 98 8.99 -1.52 -14.31
N THR A 99 9.33 -2.38 -13.34
CA THR A 99 8.85 -3.77 -13.30
C THR A 99 7.34 -3.84 -13.07
N ALA A 100 6.76 -2.91 -12.30
CA ALA A 100 5.32 -2.78 -12.14
C ALA A 100 4.62 -2.40 -13.45
N ILE A 101 5.19 -1.47 -14.23
CA ILE A 101 4.66 -1.10 -15.55
C ILE A 101 4.72 -2.30 -16.50
N ILE A 102 5.87 -2.98 -16.58
CA ILE A 102 6.05 -4.17 -17.42
C ILE A 102 5.06 -5.27 -17.01
N GLY A 103 4.96 -5.56 -15.71
CA GLY A 103 4.03 -6.56 -15.18
C GLY A 103 2.57 -6.21 -15.47
N SER A 104 2.22 -4.93 -15.40
CA SER A 104 0.87 -4.45 -15.74
C SER A 104 0.54 -4.66 -17.21
N ILE A 105 1.49 -4.37 -18.11
CA ILE A 105 1.32 -4.59 -19.56
C ILE A 105 1.12 -6.09 -19.84
N ILE A 106 1.96 -6.95 -19.26
CA ILE A 106 1.85 -8.41 -19.41
C ILE A 106 0.49 -8.91 -18.91
N TYR A 107 0.06 -8.45 -17.73
CA TYR A 107 -1.22 -8.82 -17.16
C TYR A 107 -2.39 -8.38 -18.04
N VAL A 108 -2.37 -7.12 -18.51
CA VAL A 108 -3.42 -6.60 -19.40
C VAL A 108 -3.47 -7.44 -20.68
N ILE A 109 -2.35 -7.81 -21.30
CA ILE A 109 -2.36 -8.69 -22.49
C ILE A 109 -3.06 -10.03 -22.17
N GLY A 110 -2.73 -10.65 -21.03
CA GLY A 110 -3.29 -11.92 -20.57
C GLY A 110 -4.71 -11.87 -19.98
N ILE A 111 -5.32 -10.69 -19.81
CA ILE A 111 -6.55 -10.53 -19.01
C ILE A 111 -7.71 -11.42 -19.47
N ASN A 112 -7.85 -11.64 -20.78
CA ASN A 112 -8.94 -12.44 -21.34
C ASN A 112 -8.86 -13.93 -20.93
N ARG A 113 -7.68 -14.40 -20.52
CA ARG A 113 -7.46 -15.78 -20.08
C ARG A 113 -7.58 -15.93 -18.57
N PHE A 114 -7.09 -14.95 -17.81
CA PHE A 114 -7.03 -15.03 -16.35
C PHE A 114 -8.28 -14.47 -15.65
N ALA A 115 -8.86 -13.40 -16.19
CA ALA A 115 -10.01 -12.71 -15.60
C ALA A 115 -10.91 -12.12 -16.69
N PRO A 116 -11.74 -12.94 -17.36
CA PRO A 116 -12.63 -12.49 -18.44
C PRO A 116 -13.57 -11.35 -18.00
N GLU A 117 -13.99 -11.34 -16.74
CA GLU A 117 -14.83 -10.29 -16.14
C GLU A 117 -14.14 -8.91 -16.11
N LEU A 118 -12.80 -8.87 -16.14
CA LEU A 118 -12.01 -7.63 -16.19
C LEU A 118 -11.67 -7.20 -17.63
N SER A 119 -12.21 -7.87 -18.65
CA SER A 119 -11.94 -7.52 -20.06
C SER A 119 -12.33 -6.08 -20.42
N PHE A 120 -13.23 -5.45 -19.68
CA PHE A 120 -13.57 -4.03 -19.84
C PHE A 120 -12.36 -3.10 -19.68
N ILE A 121 -11.31 -3.50 -18.97
CA ILE A 121 -10.09 -2.70 -18.83
C ILE A 121 -9.42 -2.47 -20.19
N LYS A 122 -9.47 -3.47 -21.10
CA LYS A 122 -8.94 -3.33 -22.46
C LYS A 122 -9.77 -2.40 -23.34
N SER A 123 -11.05 -2.23 -23.02
CA SER A 123 -11.97 -1.45 -23.86
C SER A 123 -11.55 0.02 -23.95
N ASN A 124 -10.93 0.56 -22.88
CA ASN A 124 -10.56 1.95 -22.80
C ASN A 124 -9.10 2.12 -22.36
N LYS A 125 -8.32 2.87 -23.14
CA LYS A 125 -6.92 3.20 -22.85
C LYS A 125 -6.76 3.86 -21.47
N ILE A 126 -7.75 4.61 -21.01
CA ILE A 126 -7.76 5.25 -19.70
C ILE A 126 -7.76 4.20 -18.58
N PHE A 127 -8.50 3.09 -18.73
CA PHE A 127 -8.54 2.03 -17.73
C PHE A 127 -7.24 1.21 -17.71
N VAL A 128 -6.64 0.95 -18.87
CA VAL A 128 -5.31 0.34 -18.95
C VAL A 128 -4.27 1.20 -18.21
N PHE A 129 -4.30 2.51 -18.45
CA PHE A 129 -3.39 3.46 -17.79
C PHE A 129 -3.65 3.53 -16.28
N ALA A 130 -4.91 3.63 -15.86
CA ALA A 130 -5.30 3.65 -14.45
C ALA A 130 -4.89 2.36 -13.72
N PHE A 131 -5.04 1.20 -14.36
CA PHE A 131 -4.58 -0.08 -13.83
C PHE A 131 -3.07 -0.09 -13.61
N GLY A 132 -2.29 0.32 -14.61
CA GLY A 132 -0.83 0.40 -14.50
C GLY A 132 -0.38 1.34 -13.37
N LEU A 133 -1.00 2.52 -13.27
CA LEU A 133 -0.77 3.44 -12.16
C LEU A 133 -1.12 2.81 -10.81
N PHE A 134 -2.24 2.09 -10.72
CA PHE A 134 -2.67 1.48 -9.48
C PHE A 134 -1.66 0.42 -9.00
N VAL A 135 -1.11 -0.39 -9.91
CA VAL A 135 -0.02 -1.33 -9.61
C VAL A 135 1.23 -0.58 -9.13
N VAL A 136 1.67 0.46 -9.84
CA VAL A 136 2.86 1.25 -9.46
C VAL A 136 2.71 1.85 -8.06
N PHE A 137 1.59 2.52 -7.77
CA PHE A 137 1.33 3.09 -6.46
C PHE A 137 1.24 2.03 -5.36
N THR A 138 0.70 0.85 -5.67
CA THR A 138 0.64 -0.27 -4.72
C THR A 138 2.04 -0.74 -4.38
N CYS A 139 2.89 -0.97 -5.39
CA CYS A 139 4.28 -1.35 -5.21
C CYS A 139 5.07 -0.30 -4.42
N TRP A 140 4.96 0.99 -4.78
CA TRP A 140 5.61 2.08 -4.05
C TRP A 140 5.15 2.17 -2.60
N SER A 141 3.84 2.04 -2.35
CA SER A 141 3.28 2.02 -1.00
C SER A 141 3.86 0.88 -0.16
N GLN A 142 4.08 -0.30 -0.75
CA GLN A 142 4.73 -1.43 -0.08
C GLN A 142 6.23 -1.16 0.20
N ILE A 143 6.97 -0.63 -0.78
CA ILE A 143 8.39 -0.27 -0.59
C ILE A 143 8.56 0.80 0.50
N LEU A 144 7.78 1.88 0.47
CA LEU A 144 7.84 2.95 1.48
C LEU A 144 7.56 2.43 2.90
N LYS A 145 6.59 1.51 3.04
CA LYS A 145 6.33 0.82 4.31
C LYS A 145 7.57 0.07 4.81
N ASN A 146 8.27 -0.62 3.91
CA ASN A 146 9.47 -1.38 4.26
C ASN A 146 10.68 -0.47 4.53
N ILE A 147 10.78 0.68 3.86
CA ILE A 147 11.76 1.73 4.16
C ILE A 147 11.57 2.24 5.59
N PHE A 148 10.34 2.62 5.98
CA PHE A 148 10.07 3.06 7.36
C PHE A 148 10.35 1.98 8.40
N ARG A 149 10.11 0.71 8.05
CA ARG A 149 10.48 -0.43 8.90
C ARG A 149 12.00 -0.59 9.02
N ALA A 150 12.75 -0.38 7.94
CA ALA A 150 14.22 -0.41 7.94
C ALA A 150 14.82 0.67 8.85
N TYR A 151 14.19 1.85 8.92
CA TYR A 151 14.56 2.94 9.82
C TYR A 151 14.03 2.79 11.26
N LEU A 152 13.47 1.62 11.64
CA LEU A 152 12.89 1.40 12.96
C LEU A 152 11.89 2.49 13.37
N SER A 153 11.17 3.02 12.39
CA SER A 153 10.23 4.15 12.53
C SER A 153 8.81 3.73 12.15
N THR A 154 8.38 2.59 12.69
CA THR A 154 7.06 1.99 12.38
C THR A 154 5.86 2.86 12.78
N GLN A 155 6.06 3.89 13.61
CA GLN A 155 5.04 4.92 13.85
C GLN A 155 4.54 5.58 12.55
N TYR A 156 5.42 5.79 11.56
CA TYR A 156 5.02 6.36 10.27
C TYR A 156 4.27 5.35 9.39
N VAL A 157 4.50 4.05 9.59
CA VAL A 157 3.69 2.99 8.95
C VAL A 157 2.26 3.03 9.47
N VAL A 158 2.11 3.14 10.81
CA VAL A 158 0.81 3.27 11.46
C VAL A 158 0.08 4.52 10.97
N LEU A 159 0.76 5.67 10.98
CA LEU A 159 0.19 6.94 10.51
C LEU A 159 -0.27 6.85 9.06
N LYS A 160 0.60 6.38 8.15
CA LYS A 160 0.27 6.20 6.73
C LYS A 160 -0.95 5.31 6.54
N ASN A 161 -0.98 4.14 7.16
CA ASN A 161 -2.06 3.17 6.98
C ASN A 161 -3.36 3.66 7.62
N SER A 162 -3.30 4.41 8.73
CA SER A 162 -4.48 5.04 9.32
C SER A 162 -5.07 6.07 8.36
N ILE A 163 -4.24 6.96 7.81
CA ILE A 163 -4.67 7.96 6.82
C ILE A 163 -5.26 7.29 5.59
N PHE A 164 -4.57 6.29 5.03
CA PHE A 164 -5.07 5.52 3.89
C PHE A 164 -6.46 4.95 4.14
N ASN A 165 -6.67 4.28 5.27
CA ASN A 165 -7.94 3.65 5.58
C ASN A 165 -9.06 4.65 5.86
N ILE A 166 -8.78 5.73 6.59
CA ILE A 166 -9.75 6.79 6.87
C ILE A 166 -10.19 7.46 5.57
N LEU A 167 -9.23 7.84 4.72
CA LEU A 167 -9.53 8.46 3.42
C LEU A 167 -10.31 7.52 2.52
N LYS A 168 -9.93 6.24 2.46
CA LYS A 168 -10.62 5.24 1.65
C LYS A 168 -12.09 5.08 2.08
N ILE A 169 -12.38 5.08 3.39
CA ILE A 169 -13.77 5.03 3.86
C ILE A 169 -14.49 6.34 3.53
N GLY A 170 -13.87 7.50 3.74
CA GLY A 170 -14.45 8.80 3.43
C GLY A 170 -14.80 8.95 1.94
N PHE A 171 -13.92 8.52 1.06
CA PHE A 171 -14.12 8.64 -0.38
C PHE A 171 -15.16 7.68 -0.95
N ILE A 172 -15.51 6.58 -0.27
CA ILE A 172 -16.65 5.77 -0.70
C ILE A 172 -17.91 6.65 -0.79
N PHE A 173 -18.17 7.49 0.22
CA PHE A 173 -19.36 8.33 0.27
C PHE A 173 -19.41 9.37 -0.86
N VAL A 174 -18.25 9.78 -1.38
CA VAL A 174 -18.13 10.72 -2.48
C VAL A 174 -18.35 10.05 -3.83
N PHE A 175 -17.88 8.80 -3.97
CA PHE A 175 -17.88 8.07 -5.25
C PHE A 175 -18.94 6.96 -5.35
N THR A 176 -19.93 6.94 -4.46
CA THR A 176 -20.99 5.91 -4.43
C THR A 176 -21.74 5.80 -5.75
N SER A 177 -21.89 6.89 -6.50
CA SER A 177 -22.63 6.94 -7.76
C SER A 177 -21.95 6.21 -8.94
N LEU A 178 -20.72 5.73 -8.78
CA LEU A 178 -19.91 5.14 -9.85
C LEU A 178 -19.86 3.60 -9.83
N GLY A 179 -20.63 2.93 -8.95
CA GLY A 179 -20.64 1.46 -8.84
C GLY A 179 -19.26 0.89 -8.48
N ALA A 180 -18.84 -0.19 -9.14
CA ALA A 180 -17.52 -0.81 -8.97
C ALA A 180 -16.36 0.19 -9.07
N PHE A 181 -16.44 1.14 -10.00
CA PHE A 181 -15.42 2.16 -10.18
C PHE A 181 -15.31 3.09 -8.97
N GLY A 182 -16.40 3.31 -8.22
CA GLY A 182 -16.38 4.12 -7.00
C GLY A 182 -15.51 3.50 -5.90
N ILE A 183 -15.54 2.18 -5.77
CA ILE A 183 -14.68 1.43 -4.84
C ILE A 183 -13.21 1.60 -5.25
N LEU A 184 -12.94 1.46 -6.55
CA LEU A 184 -11.59 1.51 -7.11
C LEU A 184 -10.97 2.90 -7.05
N THR A 185 -11.72 3.94 -7.43
CA THR A 185 -11.24 5.33 -7.40
C THR A 185 -11.03 5.78 -5.96
N SER A 186 -11.91 5.41 -5.03
CA SER A 186 -11.70 5.63 -3.59
C SER A 186 -10.39 5.00 -3.11
N TRP A 187 -10.15 3.73 -3.45
CA TRP A 187 -8.93 3.03 -3.06
C TRP A 187 -7.69 3.67 -3.67
N MET A 188 -7.72 3.95 -4.98
CA MET A 188 -6.60 4.52 -5.72
C MET A 188 -6.26 5.93 -5.22
N THR A 189 -7.25 6.80 -5.02
CA THR A 189 -7.03 8.17 -4.52
C THR A 189 -6.47 8.18 -3.11
N ALA A 190 -7.04 7.38 -2.20
CA ALA A 190 -6.51 7.22 -0.85
C ALA A 190 -5.07 6.69 -0.86
N LEU A 191 -4.76 5.75 -1.75
CA LEU A 191 -3.42 5.17 -1.89
C LEU A 191 -2.41 6.21 -2.39
N THR A 192 -2.77 6.98 -3.41
CA THR A 192 -1.93 8.05 -3.95
C THR A 192 -1.60 9.07 -2.87
N ILE A 193 -2.60 9.53 -2.12
CA ILE A 193 -2.40 10.48 -1.01
C ILE A 193 -1.48 9.87 0.06
N ALA A 194 -1.68 8.60 0.42
CA ALA A 194 -0.83 7.92 1.39
C ALA A 194 0.64 7.79 0.93
N VAL A 195 0.86 7.55 -0.37
CA VAL A 195 2.21 7.51 -0.97
C VAL A 195 2.85 8.89 -0.94
N LEU A 196 2.12 9.94 -1.34
CA LEU A 196 2.63 11.33 -1.32
C LEU A 196 3.02 11.75 0.10
N ILE A 197 2.15 11.50 1.09
CA ILE A 197 2.45 11.79 2.50
C ILE A 197 3.68 11.01 2.97
N SER A 198 3.83 9.75 2.54
CA SER A 198 5.01 8.95 2.88
C SER A 198 6.29 9.54 2.29
N ILE A 199 6.26 10.02 1.05
CA ILE A 199 7.40 10.68 0.41
C ILE A 199 7.73 11.99 1.15
N ILE A 200 6.72 12.79 1.52
CA ILE A 200 6.89 14.03 2.28
C ILE A 200 7.55 13.74 3.64
N ILE A 201 7.09 12.72 4.37
CA ILE A 201 7.71 12.27 5.63
C ILE A 201 9.17 11.84 5.39
N LEU A 202 9.43 11.15 4.28
CA LEU A 202 10.78 10.71 3.93
C LEU A 202 11.73 11.90 3.69
N ILE A 203 11.26 12.94 3.00
CA ILE A 203 12.01 14.17 2.75
C ILE A 203 12.27 14.93 4.05
N HIS A 204 11.24 15.21 4.84
CA HIS A 204 11.34 16.05 6.03
C HIS A 204 12.06 15.38 7.20
N THR A 205 11.79 14.10 7.45
CA THR A 205 12.31 13.40 8.65
C THR A 205 13.64 12.72 8.37
N PHE A 206 13.85 12.21 7.16
CA PHE A 206 15.04 11.39 6.83
C PHE A 206 16.00 12.08 5.85
N GLY A 207 15.73 13.33 5.45
CA GLY A 207 16.60 14.11 4.56
C GLY A 207 16.71 13.52 3.15
N TYR A 208 15.69 12.77 2.73
CA TYR A 208 15.65 12.18 1.40
C TYR A 208 15.52 13.26 0.32
N ARG A 209 16.33 13.12 -0.74
CA ARG A 209 16.30 13.97 -1.92
C ARG A 209 16.00 13.06 -3.12
N PRO A 210 14.80 13.16 -3.71
CA PRO A 210 14.42 12.38 -4.88
C PRO A 210 15.28 12.73 -6.10
#